data_AF-A0A8B6EIG1-F1
#
_entry.id   AF-A0A8B6EIG1-F1
#
_cell.length_a   1.000
_cell.length_b   1.000
_cell.length_c   1.000
_cell.angle_alpha   90.00
_cell.angle_beta   90.00
_cell.angle_gamma   90.00
#
_symmetry.space_group_name_H-M   'P 1'
#
loop_
_entity.id
_entity.type
_entity.pdbx_description
1 polymer ?
#
loop_
_entity_poly.entity_id
_entity_poly.type
_entity_poly.pdbx_seq_one_letter_code
_entity_poly.pdbx_strand_id
1 'polypeptide(L)'
;MLLVHISFATICPVPPPCKCTTYSGQCAHCSRLNLTQIPDLIKSGGTWIIDFSNNNIKTINAGAFRNVQLEQVYFSNNSISIVDDDAFSGSETSMDVARFDGNKLKSIPIALTRLSNLIGINIQYNPIKELDKTILTNLSKSLIGISFGSSSMKYWLVSLQQLNNLLM
;
A
#
# COMPACT_ATOMS: atom_id res chain seq x y z
N MET A 1 30.24 19.48 8.80
CA MET A 1 29.97 18.03 8.91
C MET A 1 29.32 17.60 7.59
N LEU A 2 30.11 17.12 6.62
CA LEU A 2 29.53 16.66 5.35
C LEU A 2 28.70 15.40 5.66
N LEU A 3 27.39 15.49 5.45
CA LEU A 3 26.55 14.30 5.34
C LEU A 3 27.02 13.56 4.10
N VAL A 4 27.81 12.51 4.29
CA VAL A 4 28.03 11.51 3.26
C VAL A 4 26.66 10.87 3.07
N HIS A 5 25.94 11.22 2.00
CA HIS A 5 24.82 10.41 1.56
C HIS A 5 25.41 9.03 1.24
N ILE A 6 25.28 8.10 2.18
CA ILE A 6 25.50 6.69 1.94
C ILE A 6 24.37 6.29 0.99
N SER A 7 24.61 6.48 -0.31
CA SER A 7 23.74 5.96 -1.35
C SER A 7 23.89 4.45 -1.30
N PHE A 8 22.89 3.77 -0.73
CA PHE A 8 22.83 2.32 -0.78
C PHE A 8 22.72 1.90 -2.24
N ALA A 9 23.43 0.83 -2.62
CA ALA A 9 23.31 0.28 -3.96
C ALA A 9 21.84 -0.05 -4.24
N THR A 10 21.33 0.42 -5.39
CA THR A 10 20.03 0.02 -5.89
C THR A 10 20.11 -1.42 -6.39
N ILE A 11 19.58 -2.34 -5.60
CA ILE A 11 19.55 -3.77 -5.88
C ILE A 11 18.09 -4.22 -5.87
N CYS A 12 17.72 -5.21 -6.68
CA CYS A 12 16.37 -5.77 -6.64
C CYS A 12 16.03 -6.25 -5.21
N PRO A 13 15.04 -5.65 -4.52
CA PRO A 13 14.79 -5.92 -3.10
C PRO A 13 14.06 -7.25 -2.86
N VAL A 14 13.50 -7.83 -3.92
CA VAL A 14 12.68 -9.05 -3.87
C VAL A 14 13.49 -10.26 -4.31
N PRO A 15 13.33 -11.43 -3.66
CA PRO A 15 13.96 -12.67 -4.11
C PRO A 15 13.21 -13.29 -5.30
N PRO A 16 13.86 -14.18 -6.07
CA PRO A 16 13.17 -15.04 -7.04
C PRO A 16 12.01 -15.81 -6.38
N PRO A 17 10.87 -16.05 -7.06
CA PRO A 17 10.65 -15.86 -8.49
C PRO A 17 10.25 -14.44 -8.93
N CYS A 18 10.19 -13.48 -7.99
CA CYS A 18 9.98 -12.08 -8.37
C CYS A 18 11.14 -11.55 -9.22
N LYS A 19 10.86 -10.54 -10.04
CA LYS A 19 11.86 -9.93 -10.93
C LYS A 19 11.77 -8.43 -10.89
N CYS A 20 12.91 -7.75 -10.94
CA CYS A 20 12.95 -6.31 -11.12
C CYS A 20 13.19 -5.94 -12.58
N THR A 21 12.63 -4.82 -13.02
CA THR A 21 12.97 -4.20 -14.30
C THR A 21 13.92 -3.04 -14.05
N THR A 22 14.97 -2.89 -14.87
CA THR A 22 16.01 -1.86 -14.68
C THR A 22 15.92 -0.72 -15.68
N TYR A 23 15.00 -0.80 -16.64
CA TYR A 23 14.92 0.13 -17.78
C TYR A 23 13.88 1.25 -17.60
N SER A 24 13.02 1.17 -16.58
CA SER A 24 11.87 2.06 -16.42
C SER A 24 11.61 2.50 -14.97
N GLY A 25 12.64 2.48 -14.12
CA GLY A 25 12.53 2.80 -12.69
C GLY A 25 12.72 1.58 -11.78
N GLN A 26 12.67 1.82 -10.47
CA GLN A 26 12.84 0.81 -9.43
C GLN A 26 11.54 0.03 -9.24
N CYS A 27 11.24 -0.87 -10.19
CA CYS A 27 10.01 -1.67 -10.19
C CYS A 27 10.31 -3.15 -9.93
N ALA A 28 9.52 -3.77 -9.05
CA ALA A 28 9.56 -5.19 -8.72
C ALA A 28 8.22 -5.87 -9.05
N HIS A 29 8.28 -6.92 -9.87
CA HIS A 29 7.14 -7.71 -10.31
C HIS A 29 7.07 -9.02 -9.53
N CYS A 30 6.07 -9.13 -8.67
CA CYS A 30 5.77 -10.31 -7.85
C CYS A 30 4.36 -10.88 -8.12
N SER A 31 3.67 -10.42 -9.17
CA SER A 31 2.27 -10.80 -9.42
C SER A 31 2.12 -12.18 -10.04
N ARG A 32 1.02 -12.88 -9.69
CA ARG A 32 0.67 -14.22 -10.21
C ARG A 32 1.71 -15.31 -9.91
N LEU A 33 2.36 -15.23 -8.75
CA LEU A 33 3.41 -16.18 -8.33
C LEU A 33 2.93 -17.12 -7.22
N ASN A 34 1.61 -17.18 -6.96
CA ASN A 34 0.99 -17.97 -5.89
C ASN A 34 1.55 -17.68 -4.49
N LEU A 35 2.08 -16.47 -4.26
CA LEU A 35 2.65 -16.09 -2.97
C LEU A 35 1.58 -16.11 -1.89
N THR A 36 1.88 -16.70 -0.72
CA THR A 36 0.99 -16.72 0.44
C THR A 36 1.37 -15.66 1.48
N GLN A 37 2.55 -15.07 1.34
CA GLN A 37 3.10 -14.03 2.20
C GLN A 37 4.03 -13.12 1.39
N ILE A 38 4.31 -11.93 1.92
CA ILE A 38 5.36 -11.06 1.39
C ILE A 38 6.72 -11.76 1.65
N PRO A 39 7.58 -11.92 0.63
CA PRO A 39 8.89 -12.53 0.82
C PRO A 39 9.82 -11.62 1.62
N ASP A 40 10.87 -12.19 2.22
CA ASP A 40 11.88 -11.41 2.93
C ASP A 40 12.57 -10.42 1.98
N LEU A 41 12.35 -9.13 2.22
CA LEU A 41 12.91 -8.07 1.41
C LEU A 41 14.32 -7.72 1.87
N ILE A 42 15.25 -7.63 0.92
CA ILE A 42 16.62 -7.19 1.19
C ILE A 42 16.72 -5.67 1.10
N LYS A 43 17.70 -5.10 1.82
CA LYS A 43 17.92 -3.66 1.84
C LYS A 43 18.26 -3.15 0.45
N SER A 44 17.52 -2.14 -0.02
CA SER A 44 17.77 -1.50 -1.32
C SER A 44 17.70 0.02 -1.23
N GLY A 45 18.55 0.69 -2.00
CA GLY A 45 18.53 2.15 -2.13
C GLY A 45 17.45 2.63 -3.10
N GLY A 46 16.87 3.79 -2.79
CA GLY A 46 15.81 4.44 -3.56
C GLY A 46 14.40 3.95 -3.20
N THR A 47 13.41 4.44 -3.95
CA THR A 47 11.98 4.16 -3.75
C THR A 47 11.47 3.15 -4.77
N TRP A 48 10.75 2.13 -4.30
CA TRP A 48 10.35 1.01 -5.13
C TRP A 48 8.85 0.97 -5.38
N ILE A 49 8.48 0.63 -6.61
CA ILE A 49 7.12 0.19 -6.98
C ILE A 49 7.10 -1.33 -6.93
N ILE A 50 6.28 -1.92 -6.07
CA ILE A 50 6.19 -3.38 -5.93
C ILE A 50 4.78 -3.89 -6.19
N ASP A 51 4.65 -4.76 -7.19
CA ASP A 51 3.39 -5.40 -7.56
C ASP A 51 3.29 -6.81 -6.99
N PHE A 52 2.49 -6.98 -5.93
CA PHE A 52 2.10 -8.27 -5.33
C PHE A 52 0.71 -8.74 -5.77
N SER A 53 0.12 -8.17 -6.82
CA SER A 53 -1.26 -8.44 -7.21
C SER A 53 -1.46 -9.89 -7.67
N ASN A 54 -2.69 -10.40 -7.55
CA ASN A 54 -3.09 -11.74 -7.99
C ASN A 54 -2.25 -12.86 -7.33
N ASN A 55 -2.12 -12.78 -6.00
CA ASN A 55 -1.49 -13.81 -5.17
C ASN A 55 -2.51 -14.27 -4.09
N ASN A 56 -2.04 -15.05 -3.11
CA ASN A 56 -2.85 -15.60 -2.03
C ASN A 56 -2.46 -15.02 -0.66
N ILE A 57 -1.95 -13.79 -0.62
CA ILE A 57 -1.49 -13.14 0.61
C ILE A 57 -2.68 -12.83 1.51
N LYS A 58 -2.57 -13.15 2.80
CA LYS A 58 -3.65 -12.98 3.79
C LYS A 58 -3.37 -11.90 4.82
N THR A 59 -2.10 -11.69 5.15
CA THR A 59 -1.66 -10.74 6.16
C THR A 59 -0.46 -9.94 5.66
N ILE A 60 -0.39 -8.68 6.08
CA ILE A 60 0.82 -7.85 5.98
C ILE A 60 1.28 -7.60 7.41
N ASN A 61 2.44 -8.16 7.77
CA ASN A 61 2.96 -8.12 9.13
C ASN A 61 3.70 -6.79 9.40
N ALA A 62 3.91 -6.47 10.68
CA ALA A 62 4.71 -5.33 11.11
C ALA A 62 6.09 -5.33 10.43
N GLY A 63 6.51 -4.18 9.90
CA GLY A 63 7.81 -4.00 9.29
C GLY A 63 8.07 -4.83 8.03
N ALA A 64 7.02 -5.33 7.35
CA ALA A 64 7.15 -6.10 6.10
C ALA A 64 8.01 -5.38 5.05
N PHE A 65 8.02 -4.05 5.08
CA PHE A 65 8.76 -3.20 4.16
C PHE A 65 9.96 -2.47 4.76
N ARG A 66 10.37 -2.76 6.01
CA ARG A 66 11.41 -1.98 6.73
C ARG A 66 12.76 -1.83 6.02
N ASN A 67 13.07 -2.72 5.07
CA ASN A 67 14.31 -2.74 4.31
C ASN A 67 14.22 -1.99 2.97
N VAL A 68 13.03 -1.51 2.59
CA VAL A 68 12.75 -0.94 1.27
C VAL A 68 11.84 0.27 1.43
N GLN A 69 12.22 1.40 0.85
CA GLN A 69 11.30 2.54 0.78
C GLN A 69 10.34 2.30 -0.39
N LEU A 70 9.04 2.37 -0.13
CA LEU A 70 8.02 2.21 -1.15
C LEU A 70 7.62 3.56 -1.74
N GLU A 71 7.47 3.60 -3.07
CA GLU A 71 6.73 4.64 -3.79
C GLU A 71 5.28 4.19 -3.97
N GLN A 72 5.10 2.97 -4.50
CA GLN A 72 3.78 2.39 -4.75
C GLN A 72 3.75 0.92 -4.39
N VAL A 73 2.61 0.47 -3.88
CA VAL A 73 2.38 -0.96 -3.66
C VAL A 73 1.04 -1.39 -4.20
N TYR A 74 1.04 -2.54 -4.90
CA TYR A 74 -0.18 -3.13 -5.42
C TYR A 74 -0.40 -4.52 -4.81
N PHE A 75 -1.53 -4.68 -4.15
CA PHE A 75 -2.00 -5.91 -3.54
C PHE A 75 -3.34 -6.37 -4.14
N SER A 76 -3.71 -5.85 -5.31
CA SER A 76 -5.01 -6.12 -5.94
C SER A 76 -5.24 -7.63 -6.10
N ASN A 77 -6.46 -8.10 -5.83
CA ASN A 77 -6.84 -9.51 -5.94
C ASN A 77 -5.96 -10.46 -5.11
N ASN A 78 -5.87 -10.22 -3.81
CA ASN A 78 -5.31 -11.14 -2.83
C ASN A 78 -6.41 -11.60 -1.84
N SER A 79 -6.03 -12.19 -0.71
CA SER A 79 -6.94 -12.57 0.37
C SER A 79 -6.67 -11.77 1.65
N ILE A 80 -6.17 -10.53 1.53
CA ILE A 80 -5.69 -9.76 2.67
C ILE A 80 -6.88 -9.35 3.53
N SER A 81 -6.83 -9.74 4.81
CA SER A 81 -7.81 -9.36 5.83
C SER A 81 -7.20 -8.59 6.99
N ILE A 82 -5.87 -8.67 7.17
CA ILE A 82 -5.13 -8.04 8.27
C ILE A 82 -3.93 -7.31 7.69
N VAL A 83 -3.79 -6.05 8.06
CA VAL A 83 -2.61 -5.22 7.78
C VAL A 83 -2.21 -4.62 9.12
N ASP A 84 -1.00 -4.94 9.56
CA ASP A 84 -0.45 -4.42 10.81
C ASP A 84 -0.23 -2.91 10.74
N ASP A 85 -0.36 -2.20 11.86
CA ASP A 85 -0.24 -0.74 11.95
C ASP A 85 1.16 -0.23 11.55
N ASP A 86 2.19 -1.06 11.72
CA ASP A 86 3.57 -0.77 11.36
C ASP A 86 4.01 -1.50 10.06
N ALA A 87 3.06 -1.98 9.26
CA ALA A 87 3.35 -2.68 8.00
C ALA A 87 4.25 -1.89 7.04
N PHE A 88 4.03 -0.58 6.95
CA PHE A 88 4.69 0.34 6.01
C PHE A 88 5.79 1.21 6.64
N SER A 89 6.30 0.84 7.82
CA SER A 89 7.35 1.60 8.49
C SER A 89 8.57 1.81 7.60
N GLY A 90 9.07 3.04 7.54
CA GLY A 90 10.17 3.46 6.68
C GLY A 90 9.75 4.03 5.31
N SER A 91 8.45 4.03 4.99
CA SER A 91 7.90 4.61 3.76
C SER A 91 6.94 5.78 3.99
N GLU A 92 6.93 6.35 5.20
CA GLU A 92 5.98 7.37 5.65
C GLU A 92 5.96 8.60 4.73
N THR A 93 7.11 8.97 4.18
CA THR A 93 7.28 10.16 3.34
C THR A 93 7.59 9.83 1.88
N SER A 94 7.55 8.56 1.47
CA SER A 94 7.87 8.14 0.10
C SER A 94 6.68 7.57 -0.65
N MET A 95 5.72 6.98 0.07
CA MET A 95 4.64 6.23 -0.55
C MET A 95 3.48 7.14 -0.97
N ASP A 96 3.08 7.05 -2.24
CA ASP A 96 2.05 7.91 -2.84
C ASP A 96 0.77 7.16 -3.26
N VAL A 97 0.88 5.86 -3.61
CA VAL A 97 -0.25 5.04 -4.04
C VAL A 97 -0.27 3.67 -3.38
N ALA A 98 -1.44 3.29 -2.86
CA ALA A 98 -1.72 1.96 -2.32
C ALA A 98 -2.95 1.34 -2.98
N ARG A 99 -2.81 0.16 -3.59
CA ARG A 99 -3.93 -0.61 -4.15
C ARG A 99 -4.18 -1.89 -3.36
N PHE A 100 -5.40 -2.02 -2.85
CA PHE A 100 -5.90 -3.14 -2.07
C PHE A 100 -7.24 -3.67 -2.61
N ASP A 101 -7.62 -3.32 -3.84
CA ASP A 101 -8.89 -3.75 -4.41
C ASP A 101 -8.98 -5.28 -4.52
N GLY A 102 -10.19 -5.83 -4.35
CA GLY A 102 -10.42 -7.27 -4.46
C GLY A 102 -9.82 -8.10 -3.31
N ASN A 103 -9.73 -7.53 -2.11
CA ASN A 103 -9.24 -8.22 -0.90
C ASN A 103 -10.40 -8.52 0.09
N LYS A 104 -10.06 -8.82 1.35
CA LYS A 104 -10.98 -9.16 2.44
C LYS A 104 -10.94 -8.13 3.57
N LEU A 105 -10.54 -6.89 3.28
CA LEU A 105 -10.48 -5.80 4.25
C LEU A 105 -11.87 -5.43 4.75
N LYS A 106 -12.03 -5.32 6.07
CA LYS A 106 -13.29 -4.89 6.71
C LYS A 106 -13.31 -3.39 7.04
N SER A 107 -12.14 -2.76 7.02
CA SER A 107 -11.91 -1.33 7.25
C SER A 107 -10.69 -0.89 6.44
N ILE A 108 -10.50 0.43 6.31
CA ILE A 108 -9.24 0.98 5.81
C ILE A 108 -8.13 0.68 6.85
N PRO A 109 -6.96 0.18 6.45
CA PRO A 109 -5.84 -0.05 7.38
C PRO A 109 -5.34 1.24 8.03
N ILE A 110 -5.15 1.22 9.36
CA ILE A 110 -4.59 2.35 10.13
C ILE A 110 -3.17 2.68 9.66
N ALA A 111 -2.39 1.69 9.22
CA ALA A 111 -1.06 1.89 8.66
C ALA A 111 -1.01 2.96 7.55
N LEU A 112 -2.08 3.13 6.76
CA LEU A 112 -2.15 4.13 5.69
C LEU A 112 -2.23 5.56 6.22
N THR A 113 -2.73 5.78 7.45
CA THR A 113 -2.85 7.12 8.03
C THR A 113 -1.51 7.73 8.44
N ARG A 114 -0.43 6.94 8.43
CA ARG A 114 0.94 7.37 8.75
C ARG A 114 1.70 7.85 7.51
N LEU A 115 1.16 7.64 6.32
CA LEU A 115 1.80 7.96 5.05
C LEU A 115 1.46 9.41 4.65
N SER A 116 2.38 10.34 4.89
CA SER A 116 2.14 11.78 4.70
C SER A 116 2.04 12.20 3.23
N ASN A 117 2.53 11.38 2.31
CA ASN A 117 2.54 11.66 0.87
C ASN A 117 1.53 10.80 0.10
N LEU A 118 0.67 10.05 0.80
CA LEU A 118 -0.31 9.17 0.17
C LEU A 118 -1.39 10.00 -0.51
N ILE A 119 -1.42 9.98 -1.85
CA ILE A 119 -2.36 10.73 -2.68
C ILE A 119 -3.48 9.85 -3.23
N GLY A 120 -3.26 8.54 -3.34
CA GLY A 120 -4.19 7.61 -3.98
C GLY A 120 -4.38 6.29 -3.22
N ILE A 121 -5.63 5.97 -2.89
CA ILE A 121 -5.98 4.65 -2.33
C ILE A 121 -7.06 4.00 -3.19
N ASN A 122 -6.87 2.72 -3.55
CA ASN A 122 -7.94 1.88 -4.08
C ASN A 122 -8.26 0.73 -3.11
N ILE A 123 -9.48 0.69 -2.61
CA ILE A 123 -10.02 -0.33 -1.69
C ILE A 123 -11.34 -0.93 -2.21
N GLN A 124 -11.65 -0.77 -3.49
CA GLN A 124 -12.84 -1.33 -4.11
C GLN A 124 -12.92 -2.86 -3.92
N TYR A 125 -14.13 -3.42 -3.97
CA TYR A 125 -14.34 -4.86 -3.88
C TYR A 125 -13.81 -5.51 -2.59
N ASN A 126 -13.82 -4.75 -1.50
CA ASN A 126 -13.58 -5.25 -0.14
C ASN A 126 -14.89 -5.25 0.68
N PRO A 127 -15.05 -6.14 1.68
CA PRO A 127 -16.21 -6.18 2.57
C PRO A 127 -16.26 -5.02 3.60
N ILE A 128 -15.83 -3.82 3.21
CA ILE A 128 -15.91 -2.59 4.01
C ILE A 128 -17.35 -2.11 4.00
N LYS A 129 -17.96 -2.01 5.18
CA LYS A 129 -19.38 -1.65 5.35
C LYS A 129 -19.60 -0.14 5.45
N GLU A 130 -18.62 0.56 6.02
CA GLU A 130 -18.61 1.99 6.30
C GLU A 130 -17.17 2.50 6.31
N LEU A 131 -17.00 3.78 6.01
CA LEU A 131 -15.70 4.44 6.15
C LEU A 131 -15.65 5.13 7.51
N ASP A 132 -14.64 4.80 8.30
CA ASP A 132 -14.41 5.41 9.61
C ASP A 132 -14.03 6.88 9.46
N LYS A 133 -14.76 7.77 10.14
CA LYS A 133 -14.57 9.22 10.05
C LYS A 133 -13.19 9.68 10.52
N THR A 134 -12.67 9.07 11.57
CA THR A 134 -11.36 9.41 12.14
C THR A 134 -10.26 9.03 11.16
N ILE A 135 -10.35 7.84 10.55
CA ILE A 135 -9.40 7.41 9.52
C ILE A 135 -9.44 8.36 8.32
N LEU A 136 -10.63 8.70 7.82
CA LEU A 136 -10.79 9.63 6.70
C LEU A 136 -10.22 11.02 7.00
N THR A 137 -10.45 11.54 8.21
CA THR A 137 -9.90 12.84 8.65
C THR A 137 -8.38 12.83 8.69
N ASN A 138 -7.76 11.70 9.05
CA ASN A 138 -6.31 11.58 9.03
C ASN A 138 -5.76 11.50 7.59
N LEU A 139 -6.43 10.75 6.71
CA LEU A 139 -6.03 10.59 5.32
C LEU A 139 -6.23 11.86 4.49
N SER A 140 -7.24 12.69 4.81
CA SER A 140 -7.56 13.92 4.05
C SER A 140 -6.46 14.99 4.09
N LYS A 141 -5.37 14.76 4.85
CA LYS A 141 -4.20 15.65 4.88
C LYS A 141 -3.39 15.60 3.59
N SER A 142 -3.40 14.46 2.89
CA SER A 142 -2.60 14.22 1.68
C SER A 142 -3.40 13.61 0.54
N LEU A 143 -4.48 12.89 0.85
CA LEU A 143 -5.23 12.11 -0.12
C LEU A 143 -5.94 13.03 -1.13
N ILE A 144 -5.80 12.70 -2.41
CA ILE A 144 -6.44 13.40 -3.54
C ILE A 144 -7.54 12.53 -4.16
N GLY A 145 -7.31 11.21 -4.23
CA GLY A 145 -8.24 10.24 -4.81
C GLY A 145 -8.43 9.01 -3.93
N ILE A 146 -9.69 8.63 -3.73
CA ILE A 146 -10.06 7.38 -3.07
C ILE A 146 -11.06 6.61 -3.92
N SER A 147 -10.69 5.42 -4.38
CA SER A 147 -11.61 4.49 -5.00
C SER A 147 -12.09 3.49 -3.95
N PHE A 148 -13.38 3.55 -3.62
CA PHE A 148 -14.00 2.67 -2.64
C PHE A 148 -15.38 2.23 -3.12
N GLY A 149 -15.95 1.23 -2.44
CA GLY A 149 -17.27 0.71 -2.75
C GLY A 149 -17.26 -0.81 -2.92
N SER A 150 -18.34 -1.42 -2.44
CA SER A 150 -18.65 -2.83 -2.66
C SER A 150 -20.16 -3.04 -2.53
N SER A 151 -20.65 -4.19 -3.00
CA SER A 151 -22.05 -4.59 -2.84
C SER A 151 -22.48 -4.75 -1.38
N SER A 152 -21.54 -4.74 -0.43
CA SER A 152 -21.83 -4.88 1.01
C SER A 152 -21.99 -3.55 1.76
N MET A 153 -21.69 -2.42 1.11
CA MET A 153 -21.69 -1.10 1.72
C MET A 153 -23.12 -0.53 1.79
N LYS A 154 -23.60 -0.19 2.99
CA LYS A 154 -24.99 0.26 3.21
C LYS A 154 -25.15 1.77 3.39
N TYR A 155 -24.08 2.49 3.70
CA TYR A 155 -24.12 3.91 4.09
C TYR A 155 -23.14 4.81 3.32
N TRP A 156 -22.84 4.46 2.07
CA TRP A 156 -21.84 5.15 1.25
C TRP A 156 -22.10 6.66 1.11
N LEU A 157 -23.36 7.09 1.01
CA LEU A 157 -23.74 8.51 0.90
C LEU A 157 -23.36 9.35 2.13
N VAL A 158 -23.39 8.78 3.34
CA VAL A 158 -23.03 9.51 4.57
C VAL A 158 -21.52 9.64 4.72
N SER A 159 -20.77 8.60 4.35
CA SER A 159 -19.31 8.64 4.35
C SER A 159 -18.75 9.67 3.36
N LEU A 160 -19.44 9.92 2.25
CA LEU A 160 -19.02 10.89 1.23
C LEU A 160 -19.05 12.35 1.70
N GLN A 161 -19.96 12.72 2.61
CA GLN A 161 -20.04 14.08 3.16
C GLN A 161 -18.81 14.50 3.98
N GLN A 162 -17.94 13.54 4.30
CA GLN A 162 -16.69 13.75 5.05
C GLN A 162 -15.49 13.97 4.13
N LEU A 163 -15.67 13.78 2.81
CA LEU A 163 -14.62 13.79 1.80
C LEU A 163 -14.66 15.06 0.94
N ASN A 164 -14.94 16.22 1.55
CA ASN A 164 -15.18 17.50 0.87
C ASN A 164 -14.00 18.05 0.03
N ASN A 165 -12.82 17.42 0.09
CA ASN A 165 -11.60 17.80 -0.62
C ASN A 165 -11.15 16.78 -1.68
N LEU A 166 -11.92 15.71 -1.92
CA LEU A 166 -11.48 14.59 -2.75
C LEU A 166 -12.13 14.61 -4.12
N LEU A 167 -11.34 14.33 -5.16
CA LEU A 167 -11.87 14.01 -6.48
C LEU A 167 -12.41 12.57 -6.41
N MET A 168 -13.73 12.43 -6.42
CA MET A 168 -14.44 11.14 -6.41
C MET A 168 -14.39 10.45 -7.77
#